data_AF-A0A9D6TMG5-F1
#
_entry.id   AF-A0A9D6TMG5-F1
#
_cell.length_a   1.000
_cell.length_b   1.000
_cell.length_c   1.000
_cell.angle_alpha   90.00
_cell.angle_beta   90.00
_cell.angle_gamma   90.00
#
_symmetry.space_group_name_H-M   'P 1'
#
loop_
_entity.id
_entity.type
_entity.pdbx_description
1 polymer ?
#
loop_
_entity_poly.entity_id
_entity_poly.type
_entity_poly.pdbx_seq_one_letter_code
_entity_poly.pdbx_strand_id
1 'polypeptide(L)'
;MPRPERTTLGPADFDRLYAERVLGPTCRNYFDHYSTRLKRYGTGGQKAAQAILRSVAGRGRISRPALFDIYRKAHGRGASEQGFDDIMADLEYDWYLRLDPDTNEFYFRLKVMQDWWRRWYPPSAPRARAPGGEKFKTDNLNGQKP
;
A
#
# COMPACT_ATOMS: atom_id res chain seq x y z
N MET A 1 -20.65 34.21 -27.08
CA MET A 1 -19.82 33.03 -26.80
C MET A 1 -20.53 31.80 -27.33
N PRO A 2 -19.92 31.00 -28.22
CA PRO A 2 -20.53 29.74 -28.64
C PRO A 2 -20.59 28.77 -27.45
N ARG A 3 -21.73 28.09 -27.28
CA ARG A 3 -21.90 27.06 -26.25
C ARG A 3 -21.03 25.87 -26.65
N PRO A 4 -20.14 25.35 -25.78
CA PRO A 4 -19.36 24.17 -26.12
C PRO A 4 -20.31 23.00 -26.43
N GLU A 5 -20.06 22.32 -27.54
CA GLU A 5 -20.81 21.14 -27.93
C GLU A 5 -20.73 20.09 -26.82
N ARG A 6 -21.88 19.50 -26.49
CA ARG A 6 -21.95 18.42 -25.52
C ARG A 6 -21.37 17.17 -26.15
N THR A 7 -20.14 16.82 -25.77
CA THR A 7 -19.53 15.54 -26.17
C THR A 7 -20.20 14.40 -25.41
N THR A 8 -20.57 13.34 -26.12
CA THR A 8 -21.05 12.09 -25.53
C THR A 8 -19.88 11.40 -24.83
N LEU A 9 -19.97 11.23 -23.51
CA LEU A 9 -18.92 10.56 -22.73
C LEU A 9 -18.98 9.05 -22.94
N GLY A 10 -17.86 8.46 -23.38
CA GLY A 10 -17.68 7.01 -23.47
C GLY A 10 -16.96 6.43 -22.23
N PRO A 11 -16.94 5.10 -22.07
CA PRO A 11 -16.25 4.44 -20.95
C PRO A 11 -14.78 4.84 -20.79
N ALA A 12 -14.05 5.02 -21.89
CA ALA A 12 -12.65 5.45 -21.88
C ALA A 12 -12.48 6.87 -21.29
N ASP A 13 -13.45 7.77 -21.52
CA ASP A 13 -13.43 9.12 -20.93
C ASP A 13 -13.64 9.05 -19.42
N PHE A 14 -14.52 8.15 -18.95
CA PHE A 14 -14.73 7.91 -17.53
C PHE A 14 -13.48 7.35 -16.85
N ASP A 15 -12.81 6.36 -17.45
CA ASP A 15 -11.57 5.80 -16.91
C ASP A 15 -10.48 6.86 -16.80
N ARG A 16 -10.35 7.69 -17.84
CA ARG A 16 -9.42 8.82 -17.85
C ARG A 16 -9.75 9.83 -16.75
N LEU A 17 -11.01 10.28 -16.66
CA LEU A 17 -11.44 11.23 -15.63
C LEU A 17 -11.28 10.66 -14.21
N TYR A 18 -11.55 9.37 -14.03
CA TYR A 18 -11.35 8.69 -12.76
C TYR A 18 -9.86 8.65 -12.38
N ALA A 19 -8.98 8.27 -13.31
CA ALA A 19 -7.54 8.23 -13.08
C ALA A 19 -6.92 9.62 -12.89
N GLU A 20 -7.31 10.60 -13.68
CA GLU A 20 -6.71 11.94 -13.70
C GLU A 20 -7.30 12.89 -12.66
N ARG A 21 -8.59 12.77 -12.35
CA ARG A 21 -9.26 13.65 -11.38
C ARG A 21 -9.49 12.94 -10.05
N VAL A 22 -10.27 11.86 -10.02
CA VAL A 22 -10.68 11.20 -8.76
C VAL A 22 -9.48 10.62 -8.01
N LEU A 23 -8.59 9.92 -8.71
CA LEU A 23 -7.35 9.38 -8.14
C LEU A 23 -6.15 10.31 -8.35
N GLY A 24 -6.35 11.44 -9.02
CA GLY A 24 -5.31 12.38 -9.36
C GLY A 24 -4.81 13.21 -8.17
N PRO A 25 -3.72 13.97 -8.36
CA PRO A 25 -3.14 14.82 -7.31
C PRO A 25 -4.15 15.80 -6.71
N THR A 26 -5.06 16.33 -7.54
CA THR A 26 -6.09 17.29 -7.14
C THR A 26 -7.05 16.73 -6.10
N CYS A 27 -7.30 15.43 -6.11
CA CYS A 27 -8.19 14.74 -5.19
C CYS A 27 -7.46 13.92 -4.13
N ARG A 28 -6.12 13.96 -4.09
CA ARG A 28 -5.32 13.22 -3.11
C ARG A 28 -5.78 13.51 -1.68
N ASN A 29 -6.01 14.79 -1.38
CA ASN A 29 -6.35 15.27 -0.04
C ASN A 29 -7.69 14.71 0.48
N TYR A 30 -8.62 14.28 -0.39
CA TYR A 30 -9.90 13.67 0.03
C TYR A 30 -9.73 12.34 0.76
N PHE A 31 -8.59 11.68 0.58
CA PHE A 31 -8.32 10.39 1.23
C PHE A 31 -7.14 10.46 2.20
N ASP A 32 -6.47 11.60 2.31
CA ASP A 32 -5.34 11.79 3.24
C ASP A 32 -5.75 11.55 4.70
N HIS A 33 -7.01 11.86 5.05
CA HIS A 33 -7.59 11.60 6.37
C HIS A 33 -7.50 10.12 6.73
N TYR A 34 -7.73 9.22 5.77
CA TYR A 34 -7.66 7.78 5.97
C TYR A 34 -6.21 7.35 6.30
N SER A 35 -5.22 7.86 5.58
CA SER A 35 -3.83 7.52 5.91
C SER A 35 -3.36 8.13 7.24
N THR A 36 -3.83 9.33 7.58
CA THR A 36 -3.41 10.06 8.78
C THR A 36 -3.99 9.45 10.04
N ARG A 37 -5.24 8.93 9.98
CA ARG A 37 -5.92 8.30 11.13
C ARG A 37 -5.17 7.11 11.69
N LEU A 38 -4.42 6.38 10.85
CA LEU A 38 -3.63 5.21 11.27
C LEU A 38 -2.56 5.55 12.33
N LYS A 39 -2.19 6.83 12.49
CA LYS A 39 -1.31 7.30 13.56
C LYS A 39 -1.86 6.98 14.96
N ARG A 40 -3.17 6.76 15.12
CA ARG A 40 -3.81 6.43 16.41
C ARG A 40 -3.27 5.14 17.05
N TYR A 41 -2.73 4.22 16.25
CA TYR A 41 -2.18 2.95 16.73
C TYR A 41 -0.73 3.04 17.23
N GLY A 42 -0.17 4.26 17.30
CA GLY A 42 1.25 4.46 17.58
C GLY A 42 2.16 3.96 16.43
N THR A 43 3.47 4.09 16.61
CA THR A 43 4.44 3.88 15.52
C THR A 43 4.44 2.44 14.98
N GLY A 44 4.35 1.43 15.85
CA GLY A 44 4.32 0.02 15.45
C GLY A 44 3.01 -0.36 14.75
N GLY A 45 1.88 -0.01 15.37
CA GLY A 45 0.55 -0.27 14.83
C GLY A 45 0.28 0.47 13.53
N GLN A 46 0.70 1.73 13.41
CA GLN A 46 0.58 2.50 12.16
C GLN A 46 1.31 1.81 11.00
N LYS A 47 2.56 1.37 11.23
CA LYS A 47 3.34 0.64 10.22
C LYS A 47 2.65 -0.65 9.82
N ALA A 48 2.10 -1.38 10.79
CA ALA A 48 1.41 -2.64 10.55
C ALA A 48 0.10 -2.46 9.77
N ALA A 49 -0.75 -1.50 10.18
CA ALA A 49 -1.99 -1.16 9.48
C ALA A 49 -1.71 -0.68 8.04
N GLN A 50 -0.70 0.17 7.85
CA GLN A 50 -0.28 0.57 6.51
C GLN A 50 0.20 -0.64 5.68
N ALA A 51 0.98 -1.55 6.25
CA ALA A 51 1.45 -2.73 5.54
C ALA A 51 0.29 -3.62 5.09
N ILE A 52 -0.68 -3.88 5.98
CA ILE A 52 -1.92 -4.61 5.67
C ILE A 52 -2.65 -3.96 4.49
N LEU A 53 -2.96 -2.66 4.58
CA LEU A 53 -3.72 -1.96 3.55
C LEU A 53 -3.00 -1.94 2.20
N ARG A 54 -1.68 -1.75 2.20
CA ARG A 54 -0.88 -1.82 0.96
C ARG A 54 -0.91 -3.21 0.34
N SER A 55 -0.81 -4.26 1.15
CA SER A 55 -0.85 -5.63 0.68
C SER A 55 -2.20 -5.95 0.04
N VAL A 56 -3.31 -5.65 0.71
CA VAL A 56 -4.66 -5.89 0.16
C VAL A 56 -4.89 -5.02 -1.09
N ALA A 57 -4.42 -3.77 -1.10
CA ALA A 57 -4.56 -2.89 -2.25
C ALA A 57 -3.85 -3.46 -3.49
N GLY A 58 -2.66 -4.04 -3.31
CA GLY A 58 -1.91 -4.68 -4.38
C GLY A 58 -2.52 -5.99 -4.85
N ARG A 59 -2.91 -6.89 -3.93
CA ARG A 59 -3.31 -8.28 -4.25
C ARG A 59 -4.81 -8.47 -4.46
N GLY A 60 -5.64 -7.53 -4.02
CA GLY A 60 -7.10 -7.61 -4.11
C GLY A 60 -7.72 -8.29 -2.89
N ARG A 61 -7.48 -9.59 -2.73
CA ARG A 61 -7.98 -10.40 -1.59
C ARG A 61 -6.82 -11.08 -0.87
N ILE A 62 -6.88 -11.13 0.47
CA ILE A 62 -5.86 -11.78 1.30
C ILE A 62 -6.50 -12.46 2.51
N SER A 63 -6.09 -13.70 2.78
CA SER A 63 -6.53 -14.45 3.96
C SER A 63 -6.06 -13.85 5.30
N ARG A 64 -6.84 -14.06 6.36
CA ARG A 64 -6.50 -13.59 7.73
C ARG A 64 -5.10 -14.04 8.19
N PRO A 65 -4.66 -15.31 8.03
CA PRO A 65 -3.32 -15.73 8.45
C PRO A 65 -2.20 -14.97 7.72
N ALA A 66 -2.35 -14.74 6.43
CA ALA A 66 -1.37 -13.97 5.65
C ALA A 66 -1.29 -12.51 6.09
N LEU A 67 -2.43 -11.90 6.49
CA LEU A 67 -2.44 -10.57 7.07
C LEU A 67 -1.77 -10.52 8.45
N PHE A 68 -1.93 -11.56 9.27
CA PHE A 68 -1.26 -11.65 10.56
C PHE A 68 0.27 -11.73 10.41
N ASP A 69 0.77 -12.47 9.43
CA ASP A 69 2.20 -12.52 9.12
C ASP A 69 2.75 -11.15 8.69
N ILE A 70 1.98 -10.43 7.85
CA ILE A 70 2.31 -9.06 7.42
C ILE A 70 2.33 -8.12 8.64
N TYR A 71 1.32 -8.20 9.50
CA TYR A 71 1.22 -7.43 10.74
C TYR A 71 2.45 -7.66 11.62
N ARG A 72 2.76 -8.91 11.96
CA ARG A 72 3.89 -9.26 12.84
C ARG A 72 5.20 -8.72 12.29
N LYS A 73 5.44 -8.89 10.98
CA LYS A 73 6.65 -8.42 10.32
C LYS A 73 6.79 -6.90 10.35
N ALA A 74 5.68 -6.17 10.16
CA ALA A 74 5.69 -4.71 10.10
C ALA A 74 5.68 -4.04 11.49
N HIS A 75 4.99 -4.64 12.46
CA HIS A 75 4.87 -4.13 13.82
C HIS A 75 6.18 -4.30 14.62
N GLY A 76 6.86 -5.43 14.45
CA GLY A 76 8.12 -5.73 15.14
C GLY A 76 7.91 -6.17 16.60
N ARG A 77 8.80 -5.75 17.51
CA ARG A 77 8.72 -6.12 18.94
C ARG A 77 7.42 -5.56 19.54
N GLY A 78 6.64 -6.41 20.21
CA GLY A 78 5.34 -6.05 20.79
C GLY A 78 4.13 -6.37 19.91
N ALA A 79 4.31 -7.04 18.77
CA ALA A 79 3.20 -7.60 18.01
C ALA A 79 2.47 -8.67 18.85
N SER A 80 1.17 -8.49 19.07
CA SER A 80 0.30 -9.45 19.77
C SER A 80 -0.89 -9.82 18.88
N GLU A 81 -1.52 -10.96 19.15
CA GLU A 81 -2.73 -11.37 18.43
C GLU A 81 -3.90 -10.42 18.74
N GLN A 82 -4.10 -10.05 20.01
CA GLN A 82 -5.11 -9.07 20.38
C GLN A 82 -4.92 -7.73 19.65
N GLY A 83 -3.69 -7.22 19.56
CA GLY A 83 -3.42 -5.97 18.85
C GLY A 83 -3.62 -6.07 17.34
N PHE A 84 -3.48 -7.26 16.75
CA PHE A 84 -3.87 -7.50 15.37
C PHE A 84 -5.39 -7.47 15.21
N ASP A 85 -6.12 -8.14 16.09
CA ASP A 85 -7.58 -8.19 16.06
C ASP A 85 -8.21 -6.81 16.23
N ASP A 86 -7.69 -6.02 17.17
CA ASP A 86 -8.12 -4.64 17.38
C ASP A 86 -7.95 -3.79 16.11
N ILE A 87 -6.79 -3.90 15.44
CA ILE A 87 -6.54 -3.19 14.18
C ILE A 87 -7.47 -3.68 13.07
N MET A 88 -7.69 -4.99 12.94
CA MET A 88 -8.55 -5.54 11.88
C MET A 88 -10.00 -5.12 12.06
N ALA A 89 -10.52 -5.18 13.30
CA ALA A 89 -11.86 -4.73 13.64
C ALA A 89 -12.05 -3.24 13.33
N ASP A 90 -11.08 -2.41 13.71
CA ASP A 90 -11.07 -0.99 13.41
C ASP A 90 -11.01 -0.69 11.90
N LEU A 91 -10.18 -1.42 11.14
CA LEU A 91 -10.09 -1.25 9.68
C LEU A 91 -11.39 -1.65 8.97
N GLU A 92 -12.10 -2.63 9.49
CA GLU A 92 -13.44 -3.00 9.00
C GLU A 92 -14.48 -1.94 9.38
N TYR A 93 -14.47 -1.47 10.64
CA TYR A 93 -15.39 -0.45 11.14
C TYR A 93 -15.22 0.91 10.46
N ASP A 94 -13.98 1.31 10.14
CA ASP A 94 -13.67 2.53 9.40
C ASP A 94 -13.79 2.39 7.87
N TRP A 95 -14.41 1.29 7.40
CA TRP A 95 -14.76 1.03 5.99
C TRP A 95 -13.55 0.85 5.05
N TYR A 96 -12.38 0.50 5.56
CA TYR A 96 -11.26 0.12 4.69
C TYR A 96 -11.48 -1.26 4.11
N LEU A 97 -11.57 -2.25 5.00
CA LEU A 97 -11.60 -3.66 4.65
C LEU A 97 -12.95 -4.28 4.99
N ARG A 98 -13.20 -5.45 4.45
CA ARG A 98 -14.32 -6.29 4.81
C ARG A 98 -13.89 -7.74 4.73
N LEU A 99 -14.32 -8.54 5.70
CA LEU A 99 -14.18 -9.99 5.64
C LEU A 99 -15.26 -10.57 4.71
N ASP A 100 -14.83 -11.41 3.78
CA ASP A 100 -15.71 -12.30 3.03
C ASP A 100 -15.94 -13.58 3.84
N PRO A 101 -17.15 -13.85 4.34
CA PRO A 101 -17.40 -15.01 5.20
C PRO A 101 -17.29 -16.34 4.45
N ASP A 102 -17.46 -16.35 3.12
CA ASP A 102 -17.44 -17.57 2.32
C ASP A 102 -16.01 -18.02 2.01
N THR A 103 -15.10 -17.06 1.83
CA THR A 103 -13.69 -17.32 1.48
C THR A 103 -12.72 -17.11 2.63
N ASN A 104 -13.15 -16.47 3.72
CA ASN A 104 -12.33 -16.05 4.85
C ASN A 104 -11.15 -15.13 4.43
N GLU A 105 -11.40 -14.30 3.41
CA GLU A 105 -10.45 -13.33 2.87
C GLU A 105 -10.92 -11.90 3.08
N PHE A 106 -9.95 -11.01 3.32
CA PHE A 106 -10.18 -9.57 3.40
C PHE A 106 -9.97 -8.90 2.06
N TYR A 107 -10.85 -7.97 1.73
CA TYR A 107 -10.76 -7.12 0.54
C TYR A 107 -11.14 -5.68 0.89
N PHE A 108 -10.80 -4.72 0.03
CA PHE A 108 -11.23 -3.34 0.22
C PHE A 108 -12.74 -3.22 0.01
N ARG A 109 -13.43 -2.63 0.98
CA ARG A 109 -14.87 -2.39 0.88
C ARG A 109 -15.22 -1.46 -0.29
N LEU A 110 -14.37 -0.46 -0.52
CA LEU A 110 -14.54 0.54 -1.58
C LEU A 110 -13.40 0.44 -2.58
N LYS A 111 -13.73 0.18 -3.85
CA LYS A 111 -12.74 0.10 -4.95
C LYS A 111 -11.91 1.39 -5.08
N VAL A 112 -12.54 2.56 -4.90
CA VAL A 112 -11.84 3.85 -4.97
C VAL A 112 -10.76 3.99 -3.90
N MET A 113 -11.00 3.48 -2.68
CA MET A 113 -9.97 3.46 -1.64
C MET A 113 -8.85 2.50 -1.99
N GLN A 114 -9.18 1.31 -2.52
CA GLN A 114 -8.17 0.36 -2.99
C GLN A 114 -7.23 0.96 -4.03
N ASP A 115 -7.81 1.60 -5.05
CA ASP A 115 -7.04 2.21 -6.13
C ASP A 115 -6.21 3.40 -5.64
N TRP A 116 -6.76 4.19 -4.71
CA TRP A 116 -6.04 5.29 -4.07
C TRP A 116 -4.84 4.79 -3.26
N TRP A 117 -5.01 3.75 -2.44
CA TRP A 117 -3.92 3.11 -1.70
C TRP A 117 -2.88 2.54 -2.65
N ARG A 118 -3.30 1.87 -3.73
CA ARG A 118 -2.40 1.31 -4.74
C ARG A 118 -1.54 2.38 -5.43
N ARG A 119 -2.12 3.56 -5.69
CA ARG A 119 -1.42 4.68 -6.35
C ARG A 119 -0.41 5.37 -5.44
N TRP A 120 -0.82 5.74 -4.22
CA TRP A 120 -0.01 6.59 -3.33
C TRP A 120 0.86 5.82 -2.35
N TYR A 121 0.52 4.54 -2.12
CA TYR A 121 1.23 3.63 -1.24
C TYR A 121 1.46 2.29 -1.94
N PRO A 122 2.22 2.27 -3.05
CA PRO A 122 2.45 1.03 -3.79
C PRO A 122 3.05 -0.05 -2.87
N PRO A 123 2.78 -1.34 -3.14
CA PRO A 123 3.41 -2.44 -2.42
C PRO A 123 4.92 -2.23 -2.45
N SER A 124 5.58 -2.35 -1.30
CA SER A 124 7.04 -2.30 -1.26
C SER A 124 7.57 -3.37 -2.20
N ALA A 125 8.17 -2.95 -3.32
CA ALA A 125 8.80 -3.87 -4.25
C ALA A 125 9.78 -4.76 -3.47
N PRO A 126 9.88 -6.06 -3.78
CA PRO A 126 10.98 -6.85 -3.25
C PRO A 126 12.25 -6.10 -3.64
N ARG A 127 13.06 -5.75 -2.65
CA ARG A 127 14.37 -5.11 -2.85
C ARG A 127 15.08 -5.93 -3.91
N ALA A 128 15.24 -5.39 -5.12
CA ALA A 128 16.06 -6.03 -6.13
C ALA A 128 17.41 -6.29 -5.45
N ARG A 129 17.84 -7.56 -5.40
CA ARG A 129 19.21 -7.88 -4.97
C ARG A 129 20.11 -7.05 -5.88
N ALA A 130 20.81 -6.08 -5.31
CA ALA A 130 21.90 -5.43 -6.02
C ALA A 130 22.86 -6.54 -6.48
N PRO A 131 23.31 -6.54 -7.76
CA PRO A 131 24.34 -7.47 -8.18
C PRO A 131 25.55 -7.27 -7.27
N GLY A 132 26.02 -8.37 -6.68
CA GLY A 132 27.09 -8.34 -5.69
C GLY A 132 28.32 -7.65 -6.27
N GLY A 133 28.85 -6.69 -5.50
CA GLY A 133 30.12 -6.06 -5.79
C GLY A 133 31.21 -7.12 -5.86
N GLU A 134 31.66 -7.38 -7.08
CA GLU A 134 32.84 -8.18 -7.38
C GLU A 134 34.03 -7.48 -6.72
N LYS A 135 34.63 -8.15 -5.73
CA LYS A 135 35.82 -7.65 -5.04
C LYS A 135 36.96 -7.64 -6.06
N PHE A 136 37.28 -6.48 -6.62
CA PHE A 136 38.55 -6.27 -7.30
C PHE A 136 39.68 -6.44 -6.28
N LYS A 137 40.41 -7.55 -6.42
CA LYS A 137 41.72 -7.76 -5.81
C LYS A 137 42.67 -6.75 -6.45
N THR A 138 43.13 -5.78 -5.67
CA THR A 138 44.29 -4.97 -6.02
C THR A 138 45.53 -5.81 -5.74
N ASP A 139 46.11 -6.37 -6.80
CA ASP A 139 47.46 -6.94 -6.75
C ASP A 139 48.47 -5.79 -6.61
N ASN A 140 49.14 -5.76 -5.46
CA ASN A 140 50.23 -4.82 -5.17
C ASN A 140 51.51 -5.32 -5.88
N LEU A 141 51.80 -4.77 -7.05
CA LEU A 141 53.12 -4.85 -7.67
C LEU A 141 53.98 -3.72 -7.09
N ASN A 142 54.66 -3.98 -5.98
CA ASN A 142 55.71 -3.11 -5.50
C ASN A 142 57.04 -3.51 -6.14
N GLY A 143 57.32 -2.93 -7.31
CA GLY A 143 58.65 -2.83 -7.87
C GLY A 143 58.93 -1.35 -8.10
N GLN A 144 59.93 -0.79 -7.42
CA GLN A 144 61.15 -0.24 -8.02
C GLN A 144 61.81 0.83 -7.14
N LYS A 145 63.10 0.58 -6.94
CA LYS A 145 64.19 1.33 -6.29
C LYS A 145 64.45 2.70 -6.94
N PRO A 146 65.30 3.60 -6.39
CA PRO A 146 66.74 3.37 -6.07
C PRO A 146 67.12 3.46 -4.60
#